data_AF-A0A931KSN6-F1
#
_entry.id   AF-A0A931KSN6-F1
#
_cell.length_a   1.000
_cell.length_b   1.000
_cell.length_c   1.000
_cell.angle_alpha   90.00
_cell.angle_beta   90.00
_cell.angle_gamma   90.00
#
_symmetry.space_group_name_H-M   'P 1'
#
loop_
_entity.id
_entity.type
_entity.pdbx_description
1 polymer ?
#
loop_
_entity_poly.entity_id
_entity_poly.type
_entity_poly.pdbx_seq_one_letter_code
_entity_poly.pdbx_strand_id
1 'polypeptide(L)'
;MGRPGLVGTMARTAVIAGTATAVSGGMQRHAAGKQQEAAQAQAYQEQQAMAAQQAQIDAQVQAALAAQQAQQAQLAAAAPPPAAPAPAGGGTDMVAELQKLAELKNAGILSDEEFAAAKAKLLG
;
A
#
# COMPACT_ATOMS: atom_id res chain seq x y z
N MET A 1 -61.38 57.31 -16.67
CA MET A 1 -60.92 55.92 -16.68
C MET A 1 -60.56 55.52 -18.10
N GLY A 2 -59.34 55.84 -18.55
CA GLY A 2 -58.85 55.51 -19.89
C GLY A 2 -58.51 54.02 -19.99
N ARG A 3 -58.98 53.37 -21.04
CA ARG A 3 -58.79 51.93 -21.28
C ARG A 3 -57.35 51.72 -21.76
N PRO A 4 -56.51 50.89 -21.10
CA PRO A 4 -55.15 50.64 -21.56
C PRO A 4 -55.20 49.94 -22.92
N GLY A 5 -54.67 50.61 -23.95
CA GLY A 5 -54.66 50.12 -25.33
C GLY A 5 -53.60 49.05 -25.57
N LEU A 6 -53.82 48.24 -26.62
CA LEU A 6 -53.00 47.13 -27.10
C LEU A 6 -51.51 47.46 -27.34
N VAL A 7 -51.16 48.74 -27.41
CA VAL A 7 -49.78 49.23 -27.54
C VAL A 7 -48.99 49.04 -26.24
N GLY A 8 -49.64 49.14 -25.07
CA GLY A 8 -48.99 48.94 -23.76
C GLY A 8 -48.65 47.48 -23.46
N THR A 9 -49.40 46.53 -24.04
CA THR A 9 -49.18 45.09 -23.84
C THR A 9 -48.01 44.55 -24.65
N MET A 10 -47.78 45.06 -25.87
CA MET A 10 -46.65 44.63 -26.72
C MET A 10 -45.28 45.12 -26.20
N ALA A 11 -45.22 46.31 -25.59
CA ALA A 11 -43.97 46.83 -25.02
C ALA A 11 -43.53 46.07 -23.75
N ARG A 12 -44.48 45.53 -22.97
CA ARG A 12 -44.18 44.85 -21.70
C ARG A 12 -43.60 43.45 -21.90
N THR A 13 -43.98 42.74 -22.96
CA THR A 13 -43.45 41.41 -23.28
C THR A 13 -41.96 41.44 -23.65
N ALA A 14 -41.49 42.48 -24.33
CA ALA A 14 -40.08 42.64 -24.69
C ALA A 14 -39.17 42.87 -23.47
N VAL A 15 -39.63 43.62 -22.47
CA VAL A 15 -38.90 43.88 -21.22
C VAL A 15 -38.92 42.67 -20.28
N ILE A 16 -40.05 41.95 -20.23
CA ILE A 16 -40.20 40.73 -19.42
C ILE A 16 -39.35 39.58 -20.01
N ALA A 17 -39.26 39.46 -21.34
CA ALA A 17 -38.38 38.47 -21.97
C ALA A 17 -36.88 38.78 -21.79
N GLY A 18 -36.49 40.06 -21.78
CA GLY A 18 -35.10 40.50 -21.61
C GLY A 18 -34.52 40.26 -20.20
N THR A 19 -35.36 40.24 -19.16
CA THR A 19 -34.92 40.01 -17.77
C THR A 19 -34.92 38.52 -17.36
N ALA A 20 -35.68 37.68 -18.08
CA ALA A 20 -35.69 36.23 -17.87
C ALA A 20 -34.33 35.58 -18.18
N THR A 21 -33.63 36.05 -19.21
CA THR A 21 -32.28 35.57 -19.59
C THR A 21 -31.19 36.01 -18.59
N ALA A 22 -31.37 37.17 -17.93
CA ALA A 22 -30.41 37.68 -16.96
C ALA A 22 -30.42 36.89 -15.64
N VAL A 23 -31.60 36.44 -15.19
CA VAL A 23 -31.76 35.65 -13.96
C VAL A 23 -31.41 34.17 -14.19
N SER A 24 -31.78 33.59 -15.33
CA SER A 24 -31.43 32.20 -15.66
C SER A 24 -29.92 32.01 -15.86
N GLY A 25 -29.26 32.96 -16.53
CA GLY A 25 -27.80 32.93 -16.70
C GLY A 25 -27.02 33.12 -15.39
N GLY A 26 -27.63 33.72 -14.36
CA GLY A 26 -27.06 33.81 -13.01
C GLY A 26 -27.11 32.47 -12.27
N MET A 27 -28.28 31.81 -12.28
CA MET A 27 -28.42 30.48 -11.68
C MET A 27 -27.58 29.42 -12.39
N GLN A 28 -27.43 29.49 -13.71
CA GLN A 28 -26.61 28.54 -14.47
C GLN A 28 -25.12 28.71 -14.16
N ARG A 29 -24.64 29.94 -13.96
CA ARG A 29 -23.27 30.22 -13.46
C ARG A 29 -23.07 29.78 -12.02
N HIS A 30 -24.07 29.99 -11.17
CA HIS A 30 -24.02 29.54 -9.78
C HIS A 30 -24.05 28.01 -9.67
N ALA A 31 -24.86 27.33 -10.48
CA ALA A 31 -24.91 25.88 -10.57
C ALA A 31 -23.59 25.31 -11.14
N ALA A 32 -23.02 25.94 -12.16
CA ALA A 32 -21.71 25.55 -12.72
C ALA A 32 -20.58 25.72 -11.68
N GLY A 33 -20.57 26.83 -10.92
CA GLY A 33 -19.62 27.04 -9.82
C GLY A 33 -19.78 26.00 -8.72
N LYS A 34 -21.02 25.71 -8.32
CA LYS A 34 -21.32 24.69 -7.29
C LYS A 34 -20.92 23.28 -7.73
N GLN A 35 -21.04 22.95 -9.02
CA GLN A 35 -20.56 21.68 -9.57
C GLN A 35 -19.04 21.58 -9.59
N GLN A 36 -18.32 22.66 -9.93
CA GLN A 36 -16.86 22.69 -9.84
C GLN A 36 -16.37 22.51 -8.40
N GLU A 37 -17.01 23.17 -7.44
CA GLU A 37 -16.66 23.07 -6.03
C GLU A 37 -16.96 21.67 -5.47
N ALA A 38 -18.10 21.07 -5.86
CA ALA A 38 -18.44 19.70 -5.49
C ALA A 38 -17.44 18.68 -6.08
N ALA A 39 -17.01 18.84 -7.33
CA ALA A 39 -16.00 17.98 -7.94
C ALA A 39 -14.64 18.10 -7.24
N GLN A 40 -14.26 19.33 -6.84
CA GLN A 40 -13.02 19.56 -6.10
C GLN A 40 -13.09 18.99 -4.68
N ALA A 41 -14.24 19.10 -4.01
CA ALA A 41 -14.46 18.51 -2.69
C ALA A 41 -14.39 16.97 -2.72
N GLN A 42 -14.92 16.33 -3.76
CA GLN A 42 -14.82 14.88 -3.94
C GLN A 42 -13.36 14.44 -4.13
N ALA A 43 -12.60 15.14 -4.98
CA ALA A 43 -11.17 14.85 -5.16
C ALA A 43 -10.38 14.99 -3.85
N TYR A 44 -10.70 16.00 -3.03
CA TYR A 44 -10.03 16.20 -1.73
C TYR A 44 -10.37 15.11 -0.71
N GLN A 45 -11.63 14.64 -0.70
CA GLN A 45 -12.06 13.51 0.14
C GLN A 45 -11.35 12.22 -0.23
N GLU A 46 -11.22 11.94 -1.53
CA GLU A 46 -10.55 10.73 -2.02
C GLU A 46 -9.06 10.74 -1.67
N GLN A 47 -8.41 11.91 -1.77
CA GLN A 47 -7.02 12.09 -1.35
C GLN A 47 -6.84 11.89 0.17
N GLN A 48 -7.78 12.36 1.00
CA GLN A 48 -7.74 12.10 2.44
C GLN A 48 -7.95 10.63 2.79
N ALA A 49 -8.82 9.93 2.07
CA ALA A 49 -9.05 8.50 2.29
C ALA A 49 -7.79 7.68 1.99
N MET A 50 -7.10 7.98 0.89
CA MET A 50 -5.82 7.35 0.54
C MET A 50 -4.73 7.65 1.58
N ALA A 51 -4.62 8.90 2.05
CA ALA A 51 -3.67 9.27 3.09
C ALA A 51 -3.93 8.56 4.43
N ALA A 52 -5.21 8.43 4.81
CA ALA A 52 -5.61 7.70 6.01
C ALA A 52 -5.27 6.21 5.91
N GLN A 53 -5.46 5.60 4.74
CA GLN A 53 -5.10 4.20 4.51
C GLN A 53 -3.57 4.00 4.57
N GLN A 54 -2.79 4.93 4.02
CA GLN A 54 -1.33 4.87 4.08
C GLN A 54 -0.80 4.96 5.52
N ALA A 55 -1.37 5.85 6.33
CA ALA A 55 -1.00 5.96 7.75
C ALA A 55 -1.32 4.67 8.55
N GLN A 56 -2.39 3.96 8.21
CA GLN A 56 -2.71 2.67 8.83
C GLN A 56 -1.70 1.57 8.46
N ILE A 57 -1.25 1.55 7.21
CA ILE A 57 -0.23 0.57 6.75
C ILE A 57 1.10 0.85 7.46
N ASP A 58 1.55 2.10 7.51
CA ASP A 58 2.80 2.46 8.19
C ASP A 58 2.78 2.10 9.68
N ALA A 59 1.66 2.35 10.38
CA ALA A 59 1.50 1.96 11.77
C ALA A 59 1.59 0.44 11.98
N GLN A 60 1.00 -0.36 11.08
CA GLN A 60 1.09 -1.82 11.14
C GLN A 60 2.50 -2.33 10.85
N VAL A 61 3.18 -1.75 9.85
CA VAL A 61 4.55 -2.12 9.48
C VAL A 61 5.49 -1.82 10.65
N GLN A 62 5.35 -0.66 11.30
CA GLN A 62 6.20 -0.28 12.42
C GLN A 62 6.00 -1.18 13.64
N ALA A 63 4.75 -1.60 13.93
CA ALA A 63 4.46 -2.57 14.97
C ALA A 63 5.03 -3.97 14.66
N ALA A 64 4.93 -4.43 13.41
CA ALA A 64 5.50 -5.70 12.98
C ALA A 64 7.05 -5.71 13.09
N LEU A 65 7.69 -4.60 12.71
CA LEU A 65 9.14 -4.46 12.80
C LEU A 65 9.62 -4.46 14.26
N ALA A 66 8.90 -3.79 15.16
CA ALA A 66 9.20 -3.80 16.58
C ALA A 66 9.05 -5.20 17.20
N ALA A 67 8.02 -5.96 16.83
CA ALA A 67 7.84 -7.34 17.27
C ALA A 67 8.97 -8.25 16.79
N GLN A 68 9.40 -8.10 15.53
CA GLN A 68 10.51 -8.88 14.98
C GLN A 68 11.83 -8.58 15.70
N GLN A 69 12.09 -7.32 16.02
CA GLN A 69 13.31 -6.90 16.73
C GLN A 69 13.33 -7.43 18.18
N ALA A 70 12.18 -7.44 18.87
CA ALA A 70 12.06 -8.02 20.20
C ALA A 70 12.34 -9.53 20.19
N GLN A 71 11.83 -10.26 19.18
CA GLN A 71 12.06 -11.70 19.08
C GLN A 71 13.53 -12.05 18.84
N GLN A 72 14.26 -11.23 18.07
CA GLN A 72 15.69 -11.42 17.87
C GLN A 72 16.51 -11.16 19.15
N ALA A 73 16.14 -10.15 19.94
CA ALA A 73 16.79 -9.88 21.23
C ALA A 73 16.57 -11.03 22.24
N GLN A 74 15.40 -11.66 22.22
CA GLN A 74 15.08 -12.77 23.12
C GLN A 74 15.88 -14.05 22.80
N LEU A 75 16.15 -14.34 21.52
CA LEU A 75 17.06 -15.43 21.14
C LEU A 75 18.51 -15.14 21.57
N ALA A 76 18.95 -13.89 21.52
CA ALA A 76 20.30 -13.52 21.95
C ALA A 76 20.50 -13.63 23.47
N ALA A 77 19.47 -13.31 24.27
CA ALA A 77 19.53 -13.38 25.72
C ALA A 77 19.31 -14.80 26.30
N ALA A 78 18.66 -15.69 25.56
CA ALA A 78 18.46 -17.09 25.97
C ALA A 78 19.65 -18.01 25.64
N ALA A 79 20.69 -17.50 24.97
CA ALA A 79 21.94 -18.23 24.83
C ALA A 79 22.61 -18.34 26.23
N PRO A 80 22.77 -19.55 26.81
CA PRO A 80 23.55 -19.71 28.03
C PRO A 80 24.97 -19.17 27.78
N PRO A 81 25.63 -18.54 28.79
CA PRO A 81 27.02 -18.15 28.65
C PRO A 81 27.79 -19.38 28.14
N PRO A 82 28.64 -19.24 27.11
CA PRO A 82 29.38 -20.37 26.59
C PRO A 82 30.18 -20.96 27.75
N ALA A 83 29.74 -22.13 28.22
CA ALA A 83 30.59 -23.01 28.98
C ALA A 83 31.86 -23.19 28.14
N ALA A 84 33.02 -23.06 28.79
CA ALA A 84 34.32 -23.19 28.13
C ALA A 84 34.27 -24.31 27.09
N PRO A 85 34.68 -24.06 25.84
CA PRO A 85 34.52 -25.02 24.76
C PRO A 85 35.24 -26.31 25.15
N ALA A 86 34.47 -27.31 25.57
CA ALA A 86 34.88 -28.69 25.43
C ALA A 86 35.13 -28.88 23.93
N PRO A 87 36.25 -29.48 23.53
CA PRO A 87 36.60 -29.63 22.12
C PRO A 87 35.47 -30.37 21.42
N ALA A 88 34.66 -29.62 20.66
CA ALA A 88 33.62 -30.16 19.83
C ALA A 88 34.27 -31.07 18.79
N GLY A 89 33.78 -32.30 18.71
CA GLY A 89 34.19 -33.25 17.70
C GLY A 89 33.78 -32.75 16.32
N GLY A 90 34.64 -31.96 15.66
CA GLY A 90 34.43 -31.55 14.27
C GLY A 90 34.30 -32.74 13.30
N GLY A 91 34.68 -33.95 13.73
CA GLY A 91 34.45 -35.18 12.96
C GLY A 91 32.97 -35.60 12.87
N THR A 92 32.13 -35.32 13.88
CA THR A 92 30.70 -35.71 13.83
C THR A 92 29.88 -34.80 12.92
N ASP A 93 30.22 -33.50 12.88
CA ASP A 93 29.54 -32.54 12.00
C ASP A 93 29.84 -32.82 10.52
N MET A 94 31.09 -33.16 10.20
CA MET A 94 31.46 -33.58 8.84
C MET A 94 30.72 -34.84 8.37
N VAL A 95 30.55 -35.83 9.26
CA VAL A 95 29.80 -37.06 8.94
C VAL A 95 28.31 -36.75 8.74
N ALA A 96 27.73 -35.87 9.56
CA ALA A 96 26.34 -35.43 9.42
C ALA A 96 26.09 -34.68 8.09
N GLU A 97 27.03 -33.83 7.67
CA GLU A 97 26.97 -33.12 6.39
C GLU A 97 27.08 -34.06 5.18
N LEU A 98 27.96 -35.07 5.24
CA LEU A 98 28.07 -36.11 4.20
C LEU A 98 26.77 -36.92 4.07
N GLN A 99 26.08 -37.19 5.19
CA GLN A 99 24.82 -37.93 5.19
C GLN A 99 23.68 -37.12 4.55
N LYS A 100 23.59 -35.82 4.85
CA LYS A 100 22.60 -34.92 4.25
C LYS A 100 22.78 -34.76 2.74
N LEU A 101 24.02 -34.67 2.27
CA LEU A 101 24.33 -34.64 0.84
C LEU A 101 23.88 -35.94 0.13
N ALA A 102 24.02 -37.09 0.79
CA ALA A 102 23.58 -38.38 0.23
C ALA A 102 22.04 -38.49 0.15
N GLU A 103 21.32 -37.96 1.14
CA GLU A 103 19.85 -37.89 1.11
C GLU A 103 19.34 -37.02 -0.04
N LEU A 104 19.94 -35.84 -0.24
CA LEU A 104 19.57 -34.94 -1.33
C LEU A 104 19.90 -35.53 -2.72
N LYS A 105 20.98 -36.29 -2.83
CA LYS A 105 21.31 -37.05 -4.04
C LYS A 105 20.31 -38.18 -4.31
N ASN A 106 19.91 -38.94 -3.28
CA ASN A 106 18.88 -39.98 -3.41
C ASN A 106 17.50 -39.41 -3.73
N ALA A 107 17.19 -38.19 -3.26
CA ALA A 107 15.99 -37.45 -3.61
C ALA A 107 16.02 -36.89 -5.05
N GLY A 108 17.15 -37.02 -5.76
CA GLY A 108 17.35 -36.48 -7.11
C GLY A 108 17.46 -34.96 -7.17
N ILE A 109 17.66 -34.30 -6.02
CA ILE A 109 17.81 -32.84 -5.90
C ILE A 109 19.23 -32.42 -6.28
N LEU A 110 20.21 -33.29 -6.01
CA LEU A 110 21.61 -33.11 -6.38
C LEU A 110 22.01 -34.14 -7.43
N SER A 111 22.73 -33.67 -8.45
CA SER A 111 23.36 -34.56 -9.44
C SER A 111 24.59 -35.28 -8.85
N ASP A 112 24.99 -36.39 -9.46
CA ASP A 112 26.19 -37.15 -9.06
C ASP A 112 27.46 -36.27 -9.08
N GLU A 113 27.58 -35.36 -10.05
CA GLU A 113 28.71 -34.44 -10.18
C GLU A 113 28.75 -33.40 -9.05
N GLU A 114 27.61 -32.82 -8.69
CA GLU A 114 27.52 -31.84 -7.60
C GLU A 114 27.76 -32.49 -6.23
N PHE A 115 27.29 -33.72 -6.04
CA PHE A 115 27.57 -34.50 -4.83
C PHE A 115 29.08 -34.79 -4.68
N ALA A 116 29.76 -35.19 -5.77
CA ALA A 116 31.19 -35.46 -5.74
C ALA A 116 32.02 -34.20 -5.44
N ALA A 117 31.65 -33.06 -6.02
CA ALA A 117 32.31 -31.78 -5.75
C ALA A 117 32.13 -31.32 -4.29
N ALA A 118 30.91 -31.44 -3.74
CA ALA A 118 30.63 -31.08 -2.36
C ALA A 118 31.38 -31.99 -1.36
N LYS A 119 31.44 -33.30 -1.63
CA LYS A 119 32.20 -34.25 -0.82
C LYS A 119 33.71 -33.98 -0.85
N ALA A 120 34.27 -33.65 -2.03
CA ALA A 120 35.67 -33.29 -2.16
C ALA A 120 36.01 -32.00 -1.40
N LYS A 121 35.10 -31.01 -1.40
CA LYS A 121 35.26 -29.78 -0.64
C LYS A 121 35.19 -29.99 0.88
N LEU A 122 34.47 -31.02 1.33
CA LEU A 122 34.32 -31.34 2.76
C LEU A 122 35.53 -32.12 3.32
N LEU A 123 36.19 -32.91 2.48
CA LEU A 123 37.26 -33.83 2.88
C LEU A 123 38.67 -33.41 2.39
N GLY A 124 38.73 -32.35 1.59
CA GLY A 124 39.94 -31.86 0.91
C GLY A 124 40.65 -30.74 1.64
#